data_AF-A0A5N8Z6P8-F1
#
_entry.id   AF-A0A5N8Z6P8-F1
#
_cell.length_a   1.000
_cell.length_b   1.000
_cell.length_c   1.000
_cell.angle_alpha   90.00
_cell.angle_beta   90.00
_cell.angle_gamma   90.00
#
_symmetry.space_group_name_H-M   'P 1'
#
loop_
_entity.id
_entity.type
_entity.pdbx_description
1 polymer ?
#
loop_
_entity_poly.entity_id
_entity_poly.type
_entity_poly.pdbx_seq_one_letter_code
_entity_poly.pdbx_strand_id
1 'polypeptide(L)'
;MISNIYIDPSNVFTIISVLSGTAAAWGLLQPMIFSNYFGRTSQGTIQGVLRPFLAGPGLAIPLITALLFDTTGTFDIAFILAAAPGVLAIFLVLLATPPKRYS
;
A
#
# COMPACT_ATOMS: atom_id res chain seq x y z
N MET A 1 16.85 0.41 32.70
CA MET A 1 18.05 0.51 31.86
C MET A 1 17.57 0.56 30.42
N ILE A 2 17.58 1.75 29.81
CA ILE A 2 17.03 1.96 28.47
C ILE A 2 18.10 1.47 27.49
N SER A 3 17.89 0.33 26.85
CA SER A 3 18.81 -0.17 25.82
C SER A 3 18.79 0.82 24.65
N ASN A 4 19.93 1.42 24.34
CA ASN A 4 20.11 2.23 23.14
C ASN A 4 19.82 1.34 21.93
N ILE A 5 18.69 1.57 21.27
CA ILE A 5 18.38 0.94 19.97
C ILE A 5 19.31 1.61 18.97
N TYR A 6 20.41 0.94 18.63
CA TYR A 6 21.27 1.37 17.53
C TYR A 6 20.51 1.13 16.23
N ILE A 7 20.01 2.21 15.62
CA ILE A 7 19.39 2.13 14.31
C ILE A 7 20.50 2.27 13.27
N ASP A 8 20.84 1.17 12.60
CA ASP A 8 21.82 1.17 11.51
C ASP A 8 21.39 2.15 10.41
N PRO A 9 22.22 3.16 10.06
CA PRO A 9 21.87 4.14 9.04
C PRO A 9 21.56 3.52 7.66
N SER A 10 22.18 2.39 7.34
CA SER A 10 21.93 1.62 6.11
C SER A 10 20.50 1.08 6.06
N ASN A 11 20.00 0.51 7.16
CA ASN A 11 18.66 -0.07 7.23
C ASN A 11 17.58 1.01 7.05
N VAL A 12 17.78 2.18 7.66
CA VAL A 12 16.88 3.33 7.50
C VAL A 12 16.84 3.80 6.05
N PHE A 13 18.02 3.93 5.44
CA PHE A 13 18.12 4.34 4.04
C PHE A 13 17.41 3.35 3.10
N THR A 14 17.59 2.04 3.32
CA THR A 14 16.92 1.01 2.52
C THR A 14 15.40 1.07 2.68
N ILE A 15 14.89 1.19 3.91
CA ILE A 15 13.45 1.26 4.16
C ILE A 15 12.84 2.50 3.47
N ILE A 16 13.45 3.66 3.65
CA ILE A 16 12.93 4.91 3.08
C ILE A 16 12.97 4.87 1.56
N SER A 17 14.06 4.41 0.95
CA SER A 17 14.21 4.38 -0.51
C SER A 17 13.23 3.41 -1.18
N VAL A 18 13.04 2.21 -0.61
CA VAL A 18 12.07 1.22 -1.13
C VAL A 18 10.65 1.74 -1.00
N LEU A 19 10.28 2.31 0.15
CA LEU A 19 8.93 2.84 0.36
C LEU A 19 8.64 4.05 -0.54
N SER A 20 9.60 4.97 -0.64
CA SER A 20 9.46 6.18 -1.48
C SER A 20 9.41 5.85 -2.96
N GLY A 21 10.25 4.91 -3.42
CA GLY A 21 10.24 4.45 -4.82
C GLY A 21 8.93 3.81 -5.20
N THR A 22 8.36 2.99 -4.32
CA THR A 22 7.05 2.35 -4.53
C THR A 22 5.92 3.37 -4.57
N ALA A 23 5.93 4.36 -3.66
CA ALA A 23 4.95 5.44 -3.65
C ALA A 23 5.01 6.29 -4.94
N ALA A 24 6.22 6.57 -5.44
CA ALA A 24 6.41 7.28 -6.70
C ALA A 24 5.89 6.47 -7.90
N ALA A 25 6.18 5.17 -7.94
CA ALA A 25 5.66 4.28 -8.99
C ALA A 25 4.12 4.22 -8.99
N TRP A 26 3.50 4.17 -7.82
CA TRP A 26 2.04 4.17 -7.67
C TRP A 26 1.39 5.39 -8.32
N GLY A 27 1.92 6.60 -8.05
CA GLY A 27 1.38 7.85 -8.59
C GLY A 27 1.40 7.93 -10.13
N LEU A 28 2.34 7.24 -10.77
CA LEU A 28 2.46 7.18 -12.23
C LEU A 28 1.65 6.04 -12.84
N LEU A 29 1.76 4.83 -12.28
CA LEU A 29 1.18 3.62 -12.86
C LEU A 29 -0.34 3.57 -12.68
N GLN A 30 -0.87 4.00 -11.54
CA GLN A 30 -2.30 3.94 -11.25
C GLN A 30 -3.16 4.64 -12.33
N PRO A 31 -2.92 5.91 -12.70
CA PRO A 31 -3.72 6.57 -13.74
C PRO A 31 -3.50 5.97 -15.13
N MET A 32 -2.31 5.47 -15.45
CA MET A 32 -2.04 4.81 -16.74
C MET A 32 -2.85 3.50 -16.88
N ILE A 33 -2.86 2.68 -15.83
CA ILE A 33 -3.64 1.43 -15.81
C ILE A 33 -5.13 1.74 -15.96
N PHE A 34 -5.67 2.67 -15.18
CA PHE A 34 -7.10 3.02 -15.31
C PHE A 34 -7.46 3.61 -16.67
N SER A 35 -6.59 4.44 -17.25
CA SER A 35 -6.80 4.94 -18.61
C SER A 35 -6.83 3.81 -19.64
N ASN A 36 -6.01 2.77 -19.48
CA ASN A 36 -5.98 1.62 -20.39
C ASN A 36 -7.18 0.68 -20.23
N TYR A 37 -7.70 0.52 -19.01
CA TYR A 37 -8.82 -0.38 -18.73
C TYR A 37 -10.20 0.27 -18.91
N PHE A 38 -10.35 1.54 -18.55
CA PHE A 38 -11.65 2.20 -18.46
C PHE A 38 -11.76 3.47 -19.33
N GLY A 39 -10.69 3.86 -20.02
CA GLY A 39 -10.65 5.13 -20.74
C GLY A 39 -10.54 6.35 -19.81
N ARG A 40 -10.34 7.53 -20.41
CA ARG A 40 -10.05 8.78 -19.67
C ARG A 40 -11.29 9.47 -19.10
N THR A 41 -12.49 9.13 -19.58
CA THR A 41 -13.75 9.79 -19.22
C THR A 41 -14.28 9.38 -17.84
N SER A 42 -14.00 8.16 -17.38
CA SER A 42 -14.51 7.64 -16.10
C SER A 42 -13.58 7.87 -14.91
N GLN A 43 -12.50 8.64 -15.08
CA GLN A 43 -11.46 8.80 -14.05
C GLN A 43 -12.00 9.41 -12.75
N GLY A 44 -12.91 10.39 -12.84
CA GLY A 44 -13.55 11.00 -11.66
C GLY A 44 -14.39 10.00 -10.86
N THR A 45 -15.18 9.16 -11.55
CA THR A 45 -16.02 8.12 -10.91
C THR A 45 -15.16 7.05 -10.26
N ILE A 46 -14.12 6.57 -10.94
CA ILE A 46 -13.19 5.58 -10.40
C ILE A 46 -12.53 6.12 -9.12
N GLN A 47 -12.00 7.34 -9.18
CA GLN A 47 -11.38 7.97 -8.01
C GLN A 47 -12.39 8.20 -6.87
N GLY A 48 -13.62 8.58 -7.20
CA GLY A 48 -14.71 8.74 -6.22
C GLY A 48 -15.03 7.44 -5.48
N VAL A 49 -15.12 6.32 -6.20
CA VAL A 49 -15.37 4.99 -5.62
C VAL A 49 -14.18 4.50 -4.81
N LEU A 50 -12.95 4.74 -5.27
CA LEU A 50 -11.75 4.25 -4.57
C LEU A 50 -11.40 5.04 -3.31
N ARG A 51 -11.74 6.32 -3.24
CA ARG A 51 -11.43 7.21 -2.10
C ARG A 51 -11.71 6.61 -0.72
N PRO A 52 -12.89 6.05 -0.40
CA PRO A 52 -13.13 5.46 0.92
C PRO A 52 -12.22 4.25 1.20
N PHE A 53 -11.91 3.44 0.19
CA PHE A 53 -11.00 2.29 0.35
C PHE A 53 -9.55 2.70 0.55
N LEU A 54 -9.14 3.87 0.05
CA LEU A 54 -7.80 4.41 0.26
C LEU A 54 -7.69 5.21 1.57
N ALA A 55 -8.71 6.02 1.90
CA ALA A 55 -8.68 6.90 3.06
C ALA A 55 -9.09 6.21 4.36
N GLY A 56 -10.04 5.27 4.31
CA GLY A 56 -10.54 4.55 5.49
C GLY A 56 -9.43 3.83 6.27
N PRO A 57 -8.59 3.02 5.61
CA PRO A 57 -7.46 2.36 6.28
C PRO A 57 -6.47 3.35 6.90
N GLY A 58 -6.26 4.52 6.32
CA GLY A 58 -5.35 5.54 6.86
C GLY A 58 -5.71 6.01 8.27
N LEU A 59 -6.99 5.96 8.63
CA LEU A 59 -7.48 6.29 9.98
C LEU A 59 -7.51 5.06 10.89
N ALA A 60 -7.85 3.89 10.35
CA ALA A 60 -8.03 2.67 11.12
C ALA A 60 -6.72 1.97 11.49
N ILE A 61 -5.71 1.98 10.61
CA ILE A 61 -4.46 1.24 10.79
C ILE A 61 -3.71 1.64 12.07
N PRO A 62 -3.51 2.93 12.41
CA PRO A 62 -2.83 3.31 13.65
C PRO A 62 -3.55 2.80 14.90
N LEU A 63 -4.88 2.85 14.90
CA LEU A 63 -5.70 2.37 16.02
C LEU A 63 -5.60 0.84 16.17
N ILE A 64 -5.74 0.10 15.06
CA ILE A 64 -5.61 -1.37 15.06
C ILE A 64 -4.19 -1.78 15.50
N THR A 65 -3.18 -1.06 15.03
CA THR A 65 -1.77 -1.31 15.37
C THR A 65 -1.50 -1.08 16.84
N ALA A 66 -2.04 0.01 17.40
CA ALA A 66 -1.94 0.29 18.84
C ALA A 66 -2.61 -0.81 19.67
N LEU A 67 -3.84 -1.21 19.31
CA LEU A 67 -4.56 -2.28 20.01
C LEU A 67 -3.84 -3.64 19.95
N LEU A 68 -3.25 -3.97 18.79
CA LEU A 68 -2.46 -5.20 18.64
C LEU A 68 -1.19 -5.15 19.48
N PHE A 69 -0.52 -4.00 19.54
CA PHE A 69 0.64 -3.82 20.39
C PHE A 69 0.25 -3.95 21.88
N ASP A 70 -0.84 -3.33 22.32
CA ASP A 70 -1.30 -3.38 23.70
C ASP A 70 -1.63 -4.82 24.15
N THR A 71 -2.13 -5.65 23.23
CA THR A 71 -2.53 -7.03 23.52
C THR A 71 -1.40 -8.04 23.39
N THR A 72 -0.45 -7.82 22.49
CA THR A 72 0.61 -8.79 22.16
C THR A 72 1.99 -8.38 22.68
N GLY A 73 2.18 -7.10 22.99
CA GLY A 73 3.46 -6.51 23.38
C GLY A 73 4.46 -6.35 22.22
N THR A 74 4.07 -6.68 20.98
CA THR A 74 4.94 -6.62 19.79
C THR A 74 4.20 -6.03 18.57
N PHE A 75 4.95 -5.54 17.59
CA PHE A 75 4.42 -5.04 16.32
C PHE A 75 4.39 -6.10 15.21
N ASP A 76 4.90 -7.30 15.45
CA ASP A 76 5.04 -8.33 14.40
C ASP A 76 3.73 -8.61 13.66
N ILE A 77 2.65 -8.83 14.42
CA ILE A 77 1.32 -9.10 13.85
C ILE A 77 0.78 -7.89 13.09
N ALA A 78 0.98 -6.68 13.63
CA ALA A 78 0.53 -5.45 12.98
C ALA A 78 1.26 -5.22 11.65
N PHE A 79 2.56 -5.48 11.58
CA PHE A 79 3.34 -5.38 10.34
C PHE A 79 2.94 -6.44 9.32
N ILE A 80 2.70 -7.69 9.74
CA ILE A 80 2.22 -8.76 8.85
C ILE A 80 0.86 -8.38 8.23
N LEU A 81 -0.07 -7.87 9.06
CA LEU A 81 -1.38 -7.42 8.57
C LEU A 81 -1.27 -6.22 7.63
N ALA A 82 -0.35 -5.29 7.87
CA ALA A 82 -0.11 -4.16 6.97
C ALA A 82 0.49 -4.59 5.63
N ALA A 83 1.36 -5.63 5.62
CA ALA A 83 2.01 -6.13 4.42
C ALA A 83 1.10 -7.02 3.56
N ALA A 84 0.18 -7.78 4.17
CA ALA A 84 -0.63 -8.79 3.50
C ALA A 84 -1.42 -8.28 2.27
N PRO A 85 -2.09 -7.11 2.29
CA PRO A 85 -2.79 -6.58 1.13
C PRO A 85 -1.86 -6.28 -0.05
N GLY A 86 -0.64 -5.81 0.22
CA GLY A 86 0.37 -5.55 -0.81
C GLY A 86 0.83 -6.84 -1.49
N VAL A 87 1.09 -7.88 -0.70
CA VAL A 87 1.44 -9.22 -1.23
C VAL A 87 0.28 -9.77 -2.07
N LEU A 88 -0.95 -9.69 -1.57
CA LEU A 88 -2.14 -10.13 -2.30
C LEU A 88 -2.30 -9.36 -3.62
N ALA A 89 -2.10 -8.04 -3.60
CA ALA A 89 -2.17 -7.20 -4.80
C ALA A 89 -1.13 -7.63 -5.86
N ILE A 90 0.10 -7.96 -5.45
CA ILE A 90 1.12 -8.50 -6.36
C ILE A 90 0.60 -9.76 -7.06
N PHE A 91 0.05 -10.72 -6.31
CA PHE A 91 -0.52 -11.94 -6.91
C PHE A 91 -1.68 -11.64 -7.86
N LEU A 92 -2.60 -10.76 -7.48
CA LEU A 92 -3.73 -10.38 -8.32
C LEU A 92 -3.29 -9.70 -9.63
N VAL A 93 -2.30 -8.81 -9.56
CA VAL A 93 -1.77 -8.11 -10.73
C VAL A 93 -1.01 -9.07 -11.65
N LEU A 94 -0.24 -10.01 -11.10
CA LEU A 94 0.45 -11.03 -11.90
C LEU A 94 -0.51 -11.96 -12.63
N LEU A 95 -1.69 -12.20 -12.04
CA LEU A 95 -2.76 -12.99 -12.66
C LEU A 95 -3.67 -12.15 -13.58
N ALA A 96 -3.58 -10.82 -13.53
CA ALA A 96 -4.44 -9.96 -14.33
C ALA A 96 -4.11 -10.09 -15.82
N THR A 97 -5.10 -10.49 -16.61
CA THR A 97 -4.94 -10.63 -18.06
C THR A 97 -5.01 -9.24 -18.71
N PRO A 98 -4.12 -8.89 -19.67
CA PRO A 98 -4.16 -7.60 -20.35
C PRO A 98 -5.52 -7.37 -21.04
N PRO A 99 -6.06 -6.14 -21.00
CA PRO A 99 -7.40 -5.86 -21.48
C PRO A 99 -7.48 -6.07 -23.00
N LYS A 100 -8.49 -6.81 -23.46
CA LYS A 100 -8.79 -6.94 -24.89
C LYS A 100 -9.37 -5.62 -25.39
N ARG A 101 -8.62 -4.88 -26.20
CA ARG A 101 -9.12 -3.69 -26.92
C ARG A 101 -10.24 -4.12 -27.87
N TYR A 102 -11.47 -3.68 -27.62
CA TYR A 102 -12.47 -3.59 -28.69
C TYR A 102 -12.30 -2.20 -29.32
N SER A 103 -11.93 -2.19 -30.60
CA SER A 103 -11.78 -0.99 -31.43
C SER A 103 -13.10 -0.30 -31.68
#